data_AF-A0A836W308-F1
#
_entry.id   AF-A0A836W308-F1
#
_cell.length_a   1.000
_cell.length_b   1.000
_cell.length_c   1.000
_cell.angle_alpha   90.00
_cell.angle_beta   90.00
_cell.angle_gamma   90.00
#
_symmetry.space_group_name_H-M   'P 1'
#
loop_
_entity.id
_entity.type
_entity.pdbx_description
1 polymer ?
#
loop_
_entity_poly.entity_id
_entity_poly.type
_entity_poly.pdbx_seq_one_letter_code
_entity_poly.pdbx_strand_id
1 'polypeptide(L)'
;GNDDELRKLAIEAAKRIAAGHVFVIYIKDAWPINVLNSIKNVQEVVTIFAATANPLQVIVAETKQGRGVLGVIDGYTPVGVETENDIAERRIFLRKIGYKK
;
A
#
# COMPACT_ATOMS: atom_id res chain seq x y z
N GLY A 1 5.05 -11.21 -12.53
CA GLY A 1 4.39 -11.84 -11.37
C GLY A 1 4.16 -13.30 -11.65
N ASN A 2 3.90 -14.10 -10.63
CA ASN A 2 3.72 -15.55 -10.69
C ASN A 2 2.25 -16.00 -10.56
N ASP A 3 1.31 -15.07 -10.42
CA ASP A 3 -0.12 -15.34 -10.29
C ASP A 3 -0.91 -14.49 -11.30
N ASP A 4 -1.72 -15.15 -12.13
CA ASP A 4 -2.42 -14.49 -13.23
C ASP A 4 -3.57 -13.60 -12.78
N GLU A 5 -4.24 -13.91 -11.68
CA GLU A 5 -5.29 -13.08 -11.12
C GLU A 5 -4.69 -11.77 -10.59
N LEU A 6 -3.62 -11.87 -9.78
CA LEU A 6 -2.96 -10.69 -9.23
C LEU A 6 -2.34 -9.83 -10.34
N ARG A 7 -1.81 -10.44 -11.40
CA ARG A 7 -1.33 -9.72 -12.59
C ARG A 7 -2.45 -8.94 -13.27
N LYS A 8 -3.62 -9.56 -13.47
CA LYS A 8 -4.79 -8.87 -14.05
C LYS A 8 -5.22 -7.69 -13.18
N LEU A 9 -5.32 -7.87 -11.86
CA LEU A 9 -5.67 -6.79 -10.93
C LEU A 9 -4.65 -5.64 -10.99
N ALA A 10 -3.36 -5.94 -11.00
CA ALA A 10 -2.30 -4.93 -11.13
C ALA A 10 -2.38 -4.15 -12.44
N ILE A 11 -2.62 -4.85 -13.56
CA ILE A 11 -2.80 -4.22 -14.89
C ILE A 11 -4.03 -3.30 -14.88
N GLU A 12 -5.17 -3.77 -14.37
CA GLU A 12 -6.40 -2.98 -14.36
C GLU A 12 -6.34 -1.78 -13.40
N ALA A 13 -5.61 -1.90 -12.28
CA ALA A 13 -5.34 -0.76 -11.41
C ALA A 13 -4.42 0.26 -12.10
N ALA A 14 -3.32 -0.18 -12.71
CA ALA A 14 -2.38 0.69 -13.42
C ALA A 14 -3.05 1.41 -14.60
N LYS A 15 -3.92 0.72 -15.37
CA LYS A 15 -4.73 1.33 -16.44
C LYS A 15 -5.69 2.40 -15.93
N ARG A 16 -6.31 2.19 -14.76
CA ARG A 16 -7.21 3.19 -14.16
C ARG A 16 -6.46 4.44 -13.71
N ILE A 17 -5.27 4.26 -13.14
CA ILE A 17 -4.38 5.36 -12.75
C ILE A 17 -3.87 6.11 -14.00
N ALA A 18 -3.45 5.37 -15.03
CA ALA A 18 -2.95 5.87 -16.32
C ALA A 18 -1.90 7.00 -16.23
N ALA A 19 -1.08 6.98 -15.19
CA ALA A 19 0.05 7.89 -15.04
C ALA A 19 1.35 7.19 -15.44
N GLY A 20 2.22 7.90 -16.16
CA GLY A 20 3.52 7.38 -16.59
C GLY A 20 4.41 7.05 -15.39
N HIS A 21 5.26 6.03 -15.52
CA HIS A 21 6.20 5.58 -14.49
C HIS A 21 5.56 5.18 -13.14
N VAL A 22 4.26 4.87 -13.13
CA VAL A 22 3.61 4.24 -11.97
C VAL A 22 3.62 2.73 -12.11
N PHE A 23 3.96 2.05 -11.01
CA PHE A 23 3.82 0.59 -10.90
C PHE A 23 2.80 0.24 -9.82
N VAL A 24 2.14 -0.91 -9.98
CA VAL A 24 1.18 -1.47 -9.01
C VAL A 24 1.56 -2.92 -8.75
N ILE A 25 1.61 -3.30 -7.47
CA ILE A 25 1.91 -4.67 -7.04
C ILE A 25 0.73 -5.15 -6.20
N TYR A 26 0.16 -6.29 -6.59
CA TYR A 26 -0.71 -7.08 -5.73
C TYR A 26 0.08 -8.27 -5.21
N ILE A 27 -0.05 -8.55 -3.91
CA ILE A 27 0.54 -9.71 -3.24
C ILE A 27 -0.57 -10.46 -2.48
N LYS A 28 -0.44 -11.78 -2.39
CA LYS A 28 -1.21 -12.64 -1.50
C LYS A 28 -0.25 -13.56 -0.76
N ASP A 29 -0.71 -14.11 0.36
CA ASP A 29 0.11 -14.98 1.24
C ASP A 29 1.41 -14.33 1.75
N ALA A 30 1.45 -12.99 1.75
CA ALA A 30 2.53 -12.16 2.24
C ALA A 30 1.98 -10.79 2.65
N TRP A 31 2.69 -10.12 3.55
CA TRP A 31 2.38 -8.76 3.99
C TRP A 31 3.36 -7.76 3.40
N PRO A 32 2.97 -6.48 3.22
CA PRO A 32 3.90 -5.48 2.70
C PRO A 32 5.19 -5.37 3.50
N ILE A 33 5.13 -5.51 4.83
CA ILE A 33 6.32 -5.48 5.71
C ILE A 33 7.36 -6.55 5.37
N ASN A 34 7.00 -7.63 4.68
CA ASN A 34 7.94 -8.67 4.26
C ASN A 34 8.79 -8.26 3.06
N VAL A 35 8.31 -7.34 2.22
CA VAL A 35 8.93 -7.01 0.92
C VAL A 35 9.21 -5.53 0.71
N LEU A 36 8.67 -4.65 1.56
CA LEU A 36 8.72 -3.20 1.37
C LEU A 36 10.15 -2.67 1.24
N ASN A 37 11.08 -3.19 2.05
CA ASN A 37 12.48 -2.78 1.97
C ASN A 37 13.16 -3.26 0.68
N SER A 38 12.83 -4.46 0.21
CA SER A 38 13.34 -4.97 -1.07
C SER A 38 12.90 -4.06 -2.22
N ILE A 39 11.63 -3.61 -2.21
CA ILE A 39 11.11 -2.67 -3.23
C ILE A 39 11.81 -1.30 -3.13
N LYS A 40 11.95 -0.75 -1.92
CA LYS A 40 12.65 0.53 -1.71
C LYS A 40 14.11 0.51 -2.17
N ASN A 41 14.74 -0.65 -2.17
CA ASN A 41 16.14 -0.83 -2.55
C ASN A 41 16.34 -1.10 -4.06
N VAL A 42 15.26 -1.21 -4.84
CA VAL A 42 15.36 -1.29 -6.31
C VAL A 42 15.80 0.06 -6.84
N GLN A 43 16.86 0.09 -7.66
CA GLN A 43 17.52 1.33 -8.10
C GLN A 43 16.59 2.24 -8.91
N GLU A 44 15.63 1.65 -9.63
CA GLU A 44 14.65 2.35 -10.46
C GLU A 44 13.46 2.91 -9.66
N VAL A 45 13.28 2.50 -8.40
CA VAL A 45 12.13 2.91 -7.58
C VAL A 45 12.39 4.29 -6.98
N VAL A 46 11.61 5.28 -7.41
CA VAL A 46 11.70 6.66 -6.91
C VAL A 46 10.96 6.83 -5.58
N THR A 47 9.74 6.30 -5.48
CA THR A 47 8.91 6.44 -4.28
C THR A 47 7.83 5.35 -4.21
N ILE A 48 7.31 5.10 -3.02
CA ILE A 48 6.15 4.23 -2.78
C ILE A 48 5.05 5.09 -2.18
N PHE A 49 3.91 5.20 -2.88
CA PHE A 49 2.77 6.01 -2.43
C PHE A 49 1.97 5.34 -1.31
N ALA A 50 1.72 4.02 -1.41
CA ALA A 50 0.94 3.27 -0.44
C ALA A 50 1.35 1.79 -0.41
N ALA A 51 1.08 1.12 0.69
CA ALA A 51 1.26 -0.31 0.87
C ALA A 51 0.29 -0.84 1.95
N THR A 52 -0.92 -1.22 1.54
CA THR A 52 -2.06 -1.45 2.45
C THR A 52 -3.00 -2.55 1.95
N ALA A 53 -3.83 -3.06 2.86
CA ALA A 53 -4.99 -3.91 2.55
C ALA A 53 -6.33 -3.21 2.82
N ASN A 54 -6.29 -1.95 3.27
CA ASN A 54 -7.48 -1.13 3.46
C ASN A 54 -8.12 -0.74 2.11
N PRO A 55 -9.38 -0.27 2.11
CA PRO A 55 -9.90 0.51 1.00
C PRO A 55 -8.94 1.65 0.64
N LEU A 56 -8.55 1.73 -0.63
CA LEU A 56 -7.54 2.66 -1.11
C LEU A 56 -8.06 3.45 -2.31
N GLN A 57 -7.85 4.76 -2.30
CA GLN A 57 -8.08 5.63 -3.45
C GLN A 57 -6.78 6.31 -3.87
N VAL A 58 -6.58 6.49 -5.17
CA VAL A 58 -5.42 7.21 -5.74
C VAL A 58 -5.91 8.52 -6.33
N ILE A 59 -5.34 9.64 -5.89
CA ILE A 59 -5.67 10.98 -6.39
C ILE A 59 -4.78 11.25 -7.60
N VAL A 60 -5.42 11.38 -8.76
CA VAL A 60 -4.74 11.60 -10.04
C VAL A 60 -5.08 12.97 -10.58
N ALA A 61 -4.06 13.77 -10.88
CA ALA A 61 -4.21 15.00 -11.65
C ALA A 61 -3.97 14.72 -13.13
N GLU A 62 -4.68 15.44 -13.99
CA GLU A 62 -4.55 15.36 -15.43
C GLU A 62 -4.29 16.74 -16.03
N THR A 63 -3.37 16.79 -16.99
CA THR A 63 -3.01 17.97 -17.77
C THR A 63 -3.11 17.65 -19.26
N LYS A 64 -2.88 18.64 -20.13
CA LYS A 64 -2.77 18.41 -21.58
C LYS A 64 -1.68 17.41 -21.96
N GLN A 65 -0.64 17.23 -21.14
CA GLN A 65 0.47 16.31 -21.41
C GLN A 65 0.16 14.87 -20.97
N GLY A 66 -0.54 14.71 -19.85
CA GLY A 66 -0.79 13.40 -19.26
C GLY A 66 -1.20 13.48 -17.79
N ARG A 67 -1.12 12.33 -17.11
CA ARG A 67 -1.60 12.14 -15.74
C ARG A 67 -0.45 11.90 -14.76
N GLY A 68 -0.62 12.38 -13.52
CA GLY A 68 0.33 12.20 -12.43
C GLY A 68 -0.39 11.92 -11.10
N VAL A 69 0.25 11.13 -10.23
CA VAL A 69 -0.28 10.81 -8.90
C VAL A 69 0.08 11.93 -7.93
N LEU A 70 -0.92 12.54 -7.31
CA LEU A 70 -0.74 13.58 -6.28
C LEU A 70 -0.67 13.00 -4.87
N GLY A 71 -1.34 11.86 -4.63
CA GLY A 71 -1.42 11.25 -3.31
C GLY A 71 -2.41 10.10 -3.28
N VAL A 72 -2.65 9.59 -2.07
CA VAL A 72 -3.52 8.45 -1.80
C VAL A 72 -4.38 8.70 -0.56
N ILE A 73 -5.54 8.06 -0.52
CA ILE A 73 -6.41 7.99 0.66
C ILE A 73 -6.42 6.53 1.08
N ASP A 74 -5.68 6.20 2.15
CA ASP A 74 -5.52 4.86 2.71
C ASP A 74 -6.43 4.71 3.94
N GLY A 75 -7.54 3.99 3.76
CA GLY A 75 -8.51 3.78 4.83
C GLY A 75 -9.31 5.03 5.19
N TYR A 76 -9.46 5.25 6.50
CA TYR A 76 -10.41 6.22 7.06
C TYR A 76 -9.71 7.22 7.98
N THR A 77 -10.39 8.34 8.27
CA THR A 77 -9.93 9.33 9.23
C THR A 77 -9.90 8.78 10.66
N PRO A 78 -8.97 9.21 11.52
CA PRO A 78 -8.95 8.81 12.93
C PRO A 78 -10.22 9.28 13.64
N VAL A 79 -10.74 8.45 14.56
CA VAL A 79 -11.97 8.73 15.33
C VAL A 79 -11.69 9.11 16.79
N GLY A 80 -10.43 9.09 17.22
CA GLY A 80 -10.02 9.38 18.59
C GLY A 80 -8.55 9.10 18.83
N VAL A 81 -8.14 9.17 20.10
CA VAL A 81 -6.79 8.85 20.58
C VAL A 81 -6.85 7.56 21.38
N GLU A 82 -5.84 6.69 21.23
CA GLU A 82 -5.77 5.43 21.99
C GLU A 82 -5.67 5.68 23.50
N THR A 83 -6.39 4.85 24.28
CA THR A 83 -6.32 4.79 25.74
C THR A 83 -5.22 3.83 26.20
N GLU A 84 -4.89 3.83 27.50
CA GLU A 84 -3.95 2.85 28.07
C GLU A 84 -4.37 1.39 27.84
N ASN A 85 -5.68 1.12 27.82
CA ASN A 85 -6.21 -0.21 27.51
C ASN A 85 -5.95 -0.59 26.04
N ASP A 86 -6.20 0.33 25.10
CA ASP A 86 -5.94 0.11 23.67
C ASP A 86 -4.44 -0.13 23.40
N ILE A 87 -3.56 0.60 24.12
CA ILE A 87 -2.11 0.41 24.07
C ILE A 87 -1.73 -0.99 24.55
N ALA A 88 -2.28 -1.44 25.68
CA ALA A 88 -2.03 -2.77 26.21
C ALA A 88 -2.51 -3.85 25.22
N GLU A 89 -3.69 -3.66 24.63
CA GLU A 89 -4.29 -4.59 23.67
C GLU A 89 -3.43 -4.73 22.40
N ARG A 90 -3.05 -3.63 21.74
CA ARG A 90 -2.23 -3.71 20.51
C ARG A 90 -0.85 -4.31 20.77
N ARG A 91 -0.27 -4.09 21.96
CA ARG A 91 1.02 -4.70 22.35
C ARG A 91 0.89 -6.19 22.57
N ILE A 92 -0.17 -6.64 23.25
CA ILE A 92 -0.48 -8.06 23.43
C ILE A 92 -0.73 -8.72 22.08
N PHE A 93 -1.49 -8.07 21.20
CA PHE A 93 -1.76 -8.57 19.86
C PHE A 93 -0.47 -8.86 19.09
N LEU A 94 0.46 -7.89 19.02
CA LEU A 94 1.75 -8.08 18.33
C LEU A 94 2.57 -9.26 18.89
N ARG A 95 2.48 -9.54 20.20
CA ARG A 95 3.12 -10.72 20.81
C ARG A 95 2.39 -12.02 20.45
N LYS A 96 1.04 -12.01 20.46
CA LYS A 96 0.21 -13.17 20.07
C LYS A 96 0.48 -13.60 18.62
N ILE A 97 0.65 -12.63 17.71
CA ILE A 97 0.98 -12.92 16.30
C ILE A 97 2.48 -13.10 16.06
N GLY A 98 3.31 -13.16 17.11
CA GLY A 98 4.73 -13.54 17.03
C GLY A 98 5.69 -12.45 16.54
N TYR A 99 5.24 -11.20 16.36
CA TYR A 99 6.07 -10.10 15.87
C TYR A 99 6.90 -9.40 16.95
N LYS A 100 6.53 -9.57 18.22
CA LYS A 100 7.24 -9.02 19.38
C LYS A 100 7.33 -10.07 20.48
N LYS A 101 8.38 -9.98 21.30
CA LYS A 101 8.57 -10.80 22.50
C LYS A 101 8.21 -10.01 23.74
#